data_AF-E4S9G6-F1
#
_entry.id   AF-E4S9G6-F1
#
_cell.length_a   1.000
_cell.length_b   1.000
_cell.length_c   1.000
_cell.angle_alpha   90.00
_cell.angle_beta   90.00
_cell.angle_gamma   90.00
#
_symmetry.space_group_name_H-M   'P 1'
#
loop_
_entity.id
_entity.type
_entity.pdbx_description
1 polymer ?
#
loop_
_entity_poly.entity_id
_entity_poly.type
_entity_poly.pdbx_seq_one_letter_code
_entity_poly.pdbx_strand_id
1 'polypeptide(L)'
;MNKFVTLKKNEEFEACIRRGRFAAQEKVVVYSLKNGLSISRFGISMSAKLGKATARNRFKRIVRAWILENIDKIKQGFDIVVIARKIKDDKIKAREIHLKDFKDDLEKAFKRLRLMKEE
;
A
#
# COMPACT_ATOMS: atom_id res chain seq x y z
N MET A 1 -19.64 7.06 -2.41
CA MET A 1 -18.90 7.50 -1.21
C MET A 1 -17.50 6.89 -1.22
N ASN A 2 -16.46 7.68 -0.94
CA ASN A 2 -15.10 7.16 -0.75
C ASN A 2 -15.09 6.30 0.53
N LYS A 3 -14.98 4.97 0.38
CA LYS A 3 -14.97 4.03 1.51
C LYS A 3 -13.67 4.06 2.34
N PHE A 4 -12.65 4.81 1.91
CA PHE A 4 -11.42 5.02 2.69
C PHE A 4 -10.83 6.41 2.43
N VAL A 5 -10.00 6.88 3.36
CA VAL A 5 -9.35 8.19 3.27
C VAL A 5 -7.97 8.06 2.62
N THR A 6 -7.70 8.89 1.63
CA THR A 6 -6.39 8.93 0.94
C THR A 6 -5.46 9.90 1.63
N LEU A 7 -4.23 9.46 1.86
CA LEU A 7 -3.11 10.28 2.33
C LEU A 7 -2.54 11.04 1.12
N LYS A 8 -2.43 12.37 1.23
CA LYS A 8 -2.22 13.26 0.06
C LYS A 8 -0.92 14.05 0.12
N LYS A 9 -0.49 14.48 1.31
CA LYS A 9 0.65 15.40 1.43
C LYS A 9 1.96 14.62 1.43
N ASN A 10 2.96 15.12 0.72
CA ASN A 10 4.27 14.48 0.66
C ASN A 10 4.90 14.32 2.05
N GLU A 11 4.76 15.33 2.91
CA GLU A 11 5.24 15.29 4.30
C GLU A 11 4.64 14.13 5.11
N GLU A 12 3.37 13.78 4.88
CA GLU A 12 2.71 12.65 5.53
C GLU A 12 3.27 11.30 5.03
N PHE A 13 3.57 11.21 3.73
CA PHE A 13 4.25 10.04 3.15
C PHE A 13 5.64 9.88 3.76
N GLU A 14 6.43 10.95 3.77
CA GLU A 14 7.79 10.95 4.32
C GLU A 14 7.79 10.62 5.82
N ALA A 15 6.85 11.18 6.60
CA ALA A 15 6.71 10.87 8.02
C ALA A 15 6.41 9.38 8.24
N CYS A 16 5.47 8.81 7.47
CA CYS A 16 5.14 7.39 7.55
C CYS A 16 6.33 6.49 7.17
N ILE A 17 7.06 6.84 6.10
CA ILE A 17 8.22 6.07 5.63
C ILE A 17 9.38 6.14 6.62
N ARG A 18 9.66 7.33 7.17
CA ARG A 18 10.82 7.55 8.06
C ARG A 18 10.61 7.06 9.48
N ARG A 19 9.40 7.19 10.03
CA ARG A 19 9.10 6.93 11.45
C ARG A 19 8.23 5.70 11.68
N GLY A 20 7.56 5.22 10.63
CA GLY A 20 6.65 4.09 10.70
C GLY A 20 7.37 2.75 10.73
N ARG A 21 6.63 1.72 11.15
CA ARG A 21 7.05 0.32 11.01
C ARG A 21 6.79 -0.14 9.59
N PHE A 22 7.64 -1.00 9.05
CA PHE A 22 7.48 -1.52 7.69
C PHE A 22 7.52 -3.05 7.63
N ALA A 23 6.87 -3.60 6.62
CA ALA A 23 7.00 -5.00 6.22
C ALA A 23 7.31 -5.05 4.72
N ALA A 24 8.51 -5.51 4.40
CA ALA A 24 8.93 -5.75 3.03
C ALA A 24 8.50 -7.15 2.58
N GLN A 25 7.91 -7.22 1.40
CA GLN A 25 7.60 -8.45 0.68
C GLN A 25 8.31 -8.44 -0.67
N GLU A 26 8.00 -9.41 -1.52
CA GLU A 26 8.64 -9.60 -2.81
C GLU A 26 8.40 -8.39 -3.73
N LYS A 27 7.14 -8.00 -3.89
CA LYS A 27 6.66 -7.01 -4.88
C LYS A 27 6.14 -5.72 -4.24
N VAL A 28 6.00 -5.67 -2.91
CA VAL A 28 5.60 -4.44 -2.20
C VAL A 28 6.36 -4.27 -0.90
N VAL A 29 6.42 -3.03 -0.44
CA VAL A 29 6.73 -2.68 0.95
C VAL A 29 5.54 -1.91 1.50
N VAL A 30 5.07 -2.28 2.69
CA VAL A 30 4.01 -1.55 3.39
C VAL A 30 4.63 -0.88 4.61
N TYR A 31 4.36 0.41 4.77
CA TYR A 31 4.70 1.21 5.94
C TYR A 31 3.43 1.49 6.73
N SER A 32 3.57 1.61 8.05
CA SER A 32 2.47 1.94 8.96
C SER A 32 2.95 2.84 10.10
N LEU A 33 2.20 3.90 10.36
CA LEU A 33 2.46 4.82 11.46
C LEU A 33 1.13 5.10 12.18
N LYS A 34 1.09 4.99 13.51
CA LYS A 34 -0.09 5.42 14.27
C LYS A 34 -0.30 6.92 14.05
N ASN A 35 -1.50 7.31 13.66
CA ASN A 35 -1.81 8.70 13.31
C ASN A 35 -2.64 9.44 14.38
N GLY A 36 -3.08 8.74 15.44
CA GLY A 36 -3.88 9.32 16.52
C GLY A 36 -5.32 9.66 16.14
N LEU A 37 -5.79 9.23 14.97
CA LEU A 37 -7.15 9.44 14.48
C LEU A 37 -7.99 8.18 14.70
N SER A 38 -9.31 8.32 14.60
CA SER A 38 -10.26 7.18 14.58
C SER A 38 -10.33 6.48 13.22
N ILE A 39 -9.55 6.95 12.24
CA ILE A 39 -9.58 6.48 10.85
C ILE A 39 -8.19 6.14 10.34
N SER A 40 -8.11 5.15 9.45
CA SER A 40 -6.89 4.87 8.69
C SER A 40 -6.85 5.66 7.38
N ARG A 41 -5.65 6.15 7.03
CA ARG A 41 -5.37 6.90 5.80
C ARG A 41 -4.38 6.12 4.95
N PHE A 42 -4.62 6.07 3.64
CA PHE A 42 -3.85 5.22 2.74
C PHE A 42 -3.09 6.03 1.68
N GLY A 43 -1.78 5.83 1.62
CA GLY A 43 -0.91 6.31 0.55
C GLY A 43 -0.49 5.15 -0.36
N ILE A 44 -0.48 5.36 -1.67
CA ILE A 44 -0.04 4.34 -2.63
C ILE A 44 0.94 4.97 -3.60
N SER A 45 2.16 4.43 -3.64
CA SER A 45 3.25 4.97 -4.45
C SER A 45 3.92 3.88 -5.29
N MET A 46 4.39 4.29 -6.48
CA MET A 46 5.21 3.48 -7.35
C MET A 46 6.18 4.39 -8.07
N SER A 47 7.48 4.13 -7.92
CA SER A 47 8.53 4.93 -8.53
C SER A 47 8.39 4.96 -10.05
N ALA A 48 8.66 6.13 -10.65
CA ALA A 48 8.69 6.30 -12.10
C ALA A 48 9.75 5.40 -12.76
N LYS A 49 10.79 5.00 -12.01
CA LYS A 49 11.82 4.05 -12.47
C LYS A 49 11.23 2.66 -12.75
N LEU A 50 10.20 2.25 -12.00
CA LEU A 50 9.63 0.90 -12.09
C LEU A 50 8.64 0.73 -13.25
N GLY A 51 8.11 1.80 -13.83
CA GLY A 51 7.18 1.68 -14.94
C GLY A 51 6.56 3.00 -15.40
N LYS A 52 5.93 2.96 -16.59
CA LYS A 52 5.23 4.10 -17.19
C LYS A 52 3.97 4.49 -16.38
N ALA A 53 3.38 5.64 -16.70
CA ALA A 53 2.15 6.13 -16.06
C ALA A 53 1.00 5.10 -16.04
N THR A 54 0.82 4.35 -17.13
CA THR A 54 -0.20 3.29 -17.24
C THR A 54 0.02 2.16 -16.22
N ALA A 55 1.27 1.72 -16.05
CA ALA A 55 1.65 0.71 -15.07
C ALA A 55 1.45 1.23 -13.63
N ARG A 56 1.90 2.47 -13.33
CA ARG A 56 1.66 3.12 -12.03
C ARG A 56 0.18 3.23 -11.68
N ASN A 57 -0.65 3.60 -12.65
CA ASN A 57 -2.09 3.72 -12.45
C ASN A 57 -2.75 2.35 -12.27
N ARG A 58 -2.30 1.32 -13.00
CA ARG A 58 -2.75 -0.06 -12.83
C ARG A 58 -2.44 -0.57 -11.43
N PHE A 59 -1.20 -0.40 -10.95
CA PHE A 59 -0.79 -0.75 -9.59
C PHE A 59 -1.66 -0.05 -8.54
N LYS A 60 -1.82 1.27 -8.62
CA LYS A 60 -2.68 2.03 -7.68
C LYS A 60 -4.12 1.51 -7.68
N ARG A 61 -4.70 1.16 -8.83
CA ARG A 61 -6.06 0.59 -8.91
C ARG A 61 -6.15 -0.76 -8.20
N ILE A 62 -5.17 -1.64 -8.41
CA ILE A 62 -5.11 -2.97 -7.81
C ILE A 62 -5.03 -2.87 -6.28
N VAL A 63 -4.10 -2.06 -5.77
CA VAL A 63 -3.94 -1.87 -4.32
C VAL A 63 -5.21 -1.26 -3.71
N ARG A 64 -5.85 -0.29 -4.36
CA ARG A 64 -7.12 0.28 -3.88
C ARG A 64 -8.24 -0.74 -3.84
N ALA A 65 -8.36 -1.59 -4.86
CA ALA A 65 -9.38 -2.63 -4.89
C ALA A 65 -9.21 -3.61 -3.71
N TRP A 66 -7.97 -4.01 -3.42
CA TRP A 66 -7.68 -4.87 -2.28
C TRP A 66 -7.98 -4.18 -0.93
N ILE A 67 -7.58 -2.91 -0.76
CA ILE A 67 -7.90 -2.13 0.45
C ILE A 67 -9.42 -2.05 0.64
N LEU A 68 -10.15 -1.81 -0.45
CA LEU A 68 -11.61 -1.67 -0.42
C LEU A 68 -12.30 -2.97 0.03
N GLU A 69 -11.83 -4.11 -0.48
CA GLU A 69 -12.32 -5.45 -0.12
C GLU A 69 -12.05 -5.79 1.35
N ASN A 70 -10.99 -5.21 1.95
CA ASN A 70 -10.53 -5.54 3.29
C ASN A 70 -10.73 -4.42 4.32
N ILE A 71 -11.40 -3.33 3.96
CA ILE A 71 -11.44 -2.11 4.78
C ILE A 71 -11.98 -2.36 6.19
N ASP A 72 -13.01 -3.21 6.29
CA ASP A 72 -13.66 -3.56 7.56
C ASP A 72 -12.78 -4.46 8.43
N LYS A 73 -11.84 -5.18 7.82
CA LYS A 73 -10.87 -6.06 8.48
C LYS A 73 -9.58 -5.33 8.87
N ILE A 74 -9.35 -4.11 8.37
CA ILE A 74 -8.16 -3.32 8.69
C ILE A 74 -8.41 -2.49 9.96
N LYS A 75 -7.45 -2.54 10.88
CA LYS A 75 -7.42 -1.71 12.10
C LYS A 75 -7.37 -0.23 11.71
N GLN A 76 -8.12 0.58 12.46
CA GLN A 76 -8.19 2.03 12.27
C GLN A 76 -7.08 2.76 13.04
N GLY A 77 -6.85 4.04 12.71
CA GLY A 77 -5.88 4.90 13.41
C GLY A 77 -4.44 4.79 12.90
N PHE A 78 -4.27 4.39 11.64
CA PHE A 78 -2.96 4.28 11.00
C PHE A 78 -2.88 5.06 9.69
N ASP A 79 -1.74 5.71 9.49
CA ASP A 79 -1.27 6.09 8.16
C ASP A 79 -0.53 4.91 7.56
N ILE A 80 -1.03 4.40 6.44
CA ILE A 80 -0.51 3.21 5.78
C ILE A 80 -0.05 3.59 4.37
N VAL A 81 1.23 3.39 4.09
CA VAL A 81 1.81 3.67 2.76
C VAL A 81 2.24 2.37 2.09
N VAL A 82 1.66 2.07 0.93
CA VAL A 82 2.01 0.91 0.11
C VAL A 82 2.90 1.37 -1.04
N ILE A 83 4.10 0.80 -1.12
CA ILE A 83 5.08 1.12 -2.16
C ILE A 83 5.34 -0.11 -3.01
N ALA A 84 5.25 0.03 -4.33
CA ALA A 84 5.66 -1.02 -5.26
C ALA A 84 7.18 -1.26 -5.14
N ARG A 85 7.57 -2.53 -5.06
CA ARG A 85 8.95 -3.01 -5.05
C ARG A 85 9.19 -3.84 -6.31
N LYS A 86 10.39 -3.79 -6.84
CA LYS A 86 10.81 -4.67 -7.94
C LYS A 86 12.09 -5.41 -7.54
N ILE A 87 12.21 -6.66 -7.99
CA ILE A 87 13.36 -7.53 -7.71
C ILE A 87 14.39 -7.52 -8.85
N LYS A 88 14.02 -7.05 -10.05
CA LYS A 88 14.88 -7.01 -11.25
C LYS A 88 14.88 -5.63 -11.91
N ASP A 89 15.88 -5.29 -12.73
CA ASP A 89 16.06 -3.93 -13.28
C ASP A 89 15.14 -3.51 -14.45
N ASP A 90 14.32 -4.40 -15.02
CA ASP A 90 13.43 -4.01 -16.14
C ASP A 90 12.28 -3.04 -15.77
N LYS A 91 11.65 -2.41 -16.75
CA LYS A 91 10.40 -1.66 -16.50
C LYS A 91 9.20 -2.61 -16.49
N ILE A 92 8.34 -2.51 -15.47
CA ILE A 92 7.09 -3.28 -15.37
C ILE A 92 6.08 -2.73 -16.40
N LYS A 93 5.58 -3.60 -17.28
CA LYS A 93 4.50 -3.23 -18.21
C LYS A 93 3.15 -3.37 -17.51
N ALA A 94 2.19 -2.51 -17.84
CA ALA A 94 0.87 -2.52 -17.20
C ALA A 94 0.12 -3.87 -17.34
N ARG A 95 0.38 -4.60 -18.43
CA ARG A 95 -0.18 -5.93 -18.72
C ARG A 95 0.34 -7.02 -17.77
N GLU A 96 1.48 -6.81 -17.12
CA GLU A 96 2.14 -7.75 -16.21
C GLU A 96 1.75 -7.51 -14.75
N ILE A 97 0.87 -6.53 -14.49
CA ILE A 97 0.41 -6.20 -13.14
C ILE A 97 -0.99 -6.76 -12.96
N HIS A 98 -1.09 -7.94 -12.33
CA HIS A 98 -2.36 -8.55 -11.96
C HIS A 98 -2.58 -8.53 -10.45
N LEU A 99 -3.83 -8.41 -10.00
CA LEU A 99 -4.16 -8.39 -8.57
C LEU A 99 -3.64 -9.63 -7.82
N LYS A 100 -3.77 -10.81 -8.44
CA LYS A 100 -3.27 -12.08 -7.90
C LYS A 100 -1.79 -12.02 -7.54
N ASP A 101 -1.00 -11.20 -8.24
CA ASP A 101 0.44 -11.11 -8.02
C ASP A 101 0.78 -10.36 -6.73
N PHE A 102 -0.12 -9.50 -6.24
CA PHE A 102 0.10 -8.61 -5.10
C PHE A 102 -0.75 -8.96 -3.87
N LYS A 103 -1.82 -9.75 -4.04
CA LYS A 103 -2.77 -10.07 -2.96
C LYS A 103 -2.07 -10.72 -1.76
N ASP A 104 -1.30 -11.77 -2.01
CA ASP A 104 -0.60 -12.53 -0.96
C ASP A 104 0.44 -11.67 -0.25
N ASP A 105 1.14 -10.83 -1.01
CA ASP A 105 2.13 -9.90 -0.50
C ASP A 105 1.50 -8.83 0.41
N LEU A 106 0.39 -8.23 -0.04
CA LEU A 106 -0.36 -7.26 0.77
C LEU A 106 -0.87 -7.90 2.06
N GLU A 107 -1.47 -9.09 1.96
CA GLU A 107 -1.99 -9.80 3.13
C GLU A 107 -0.89 -10.15 4.13
N LYS A 108 0.23 -10.73 3.67
CA LYS A 108 1.40 -11.03 4.50
C LYS A 108 1.96 -9.77 5.14
N ALA A 109 2.08 -8.66 4.41
CA ALA A 109 2.59 -7.40 4.94
C ALA A 109 1.67 -6.83 6.04
N PHE A 110 0.36 -6.79 5.81
CA PHE A 110 -0.61 -6.28 6.78
C PHE A 110 -0.67 -7.15 8.04
N LYS A 111 -0.62 -8.49 7.91
CA LYS A 111 -0.53 -9.41 9.05
C LYS A 111 0.76 -9.19 9.85
N ARG A 112 1.91 -9.09 9.19
CA ARG A 112 3.21 -8.83 9.87
C ARG A 112 3.21 -7.50 10.63
N LEU A 113 2.55 -6.47 10.11
CA LEU A 113 2.41 -5.18 10.78
C LEU A 113 1.31 -5.16 11.86
N ARG A 114 0.60 -6.27 12.05
CA ARG A 114 -0.57 -6.40 12.94
C ARG A 114 -1.67 -5.38 12.62
N LEU A 115 -1.86 -5.07 11.34
CA LEU A 115 -2.86 -4.11 10.84
C LEU A 115 -4.21 -4.76 10.57
N MET A 116 -4.30 -6.08 10.55
CA MET A 116 -5.58 -6.78 10.48
C MET A 116 -6.20 -6.85 11.87
N LYS A 117 -7.52 -6.66 11.99
CA LYS A 117 -8.28 -6.93 13.22
C LYS A 117 -8.17 -8.42 13.53
N GLU A 118 -7.96 -8.73 14.79
CA GLU A 118 -8.12 -10.10 15.29
C GLU A 118 -9.63 -10.30 15.44
N GLU A 119 -10.15 -11.38 14.86
CA GLU A 119 -11.53 -11.84 15.13
C GLU A 119 -11.62 -12.37 16.57
#